data_AF-A0A2N9H403-F1
#
_entry.id   AF-A0A2N9H403-F1
#
_cell.length_a   1.000
_cell.length_b   1.000
_cell.length_c   1.000
_cell.angle_alpha   90.00
_cell.angle_beta   90.00
_cell.angle_gamma   90.00
#
_symmetry.space_group_name_H-M   'P 1'
#
loop_
_entity.id
_entity.type
_entity.pdbx_description
1 polymer ?
#
loop_
_entity_poly.entity_id
_entity_poly.type
_entity_poly.pdbx_seq_one_letter_code
_entity_poly.pdbx_strand_id
1 'polypeptide(L)'
;MRSSSSEHYNVELKDNSVELTEEGIELAEMALERNDLWDENDPWARFVMNALKAKEFYRRDVQYIVRDGKALIINEEWNIPHNVLNARPKYAGKEAEIVAQAGQKYAITISTNMVGRGTDIILGGNPKVEGRLLSALTREAPNVEVDGEAISQKVLSKIKVGSSSSALLAKAALMGW
;
A
#
# COMPACT_ATOMS: atom_id res chain seq x y z
N MET A 1 19.86 4.85 -18.75
CA MET A 1 19.32 5.64 -17.62
C MET A 1 18.67 6.88 -18.21
N ARG A 2 17.43 7.19 -17.87
CA ARG A 2 16.71 8.36 -18.41
C ARG A 2 16.90 9.53 -17.45
N SER A 3 17.83 10.44 -17.75
CA SER A 3 17.77 11.81 -17.25
C SER A 3 16.76 12.58 -18.10
N SER A 4 15.99 13.46 -17.48
CA SER A 4 15.14 14.42 -18.17
C SER A 4 15.75 15.80 -17.97
N SER A 5 16.28 16.37 -19.04
CA SER A 5 16.80 17.74 -19.07
C SER A 5 15.70 18.66 -19.63
N SER A 6 15.36 19.70 -18.88
CA SER A 6 14.62 20.86 -19.37
C SER A 6 15.62 21.96 -19.69
N GLU A 7 15.23 22.94 -20.52
CA GLU A 7 16.05 24.14 -20.78
C GLU A 7 16.45 24.84 -19.48
N HIS A 8 15.58 24.84 -18.48
CA HIS A 8 15.79 25.57 -17.22
C HIS A 8 16.45 24.76 -16.09
N TYR A 9 16.36 23.42 -16.10
CA TYR A 9 16.93 22.58 -15.03
C TYR A 9 17.17 21.13 -15.48
N ASN A 10 18.13 20.48 -14.83
CA ASN A 10 18.46 19.08 -15.00
C ASN A 10 17.95 18.24 -13.81
N VAL A 11 17.45 17.04 -14.10
CA VAL A 11 16.97 16.10 -13.08
C VAL A 11 17.75 14.79 -13.17
N GLU A 12 18.35 14.39 -12.05
CA GLU A 12 18.97 13.07 -11.92
C GLU A 12 18.12 12.13 -11.06
N LEU A 13 17.58 11.09 -11.69
CA LEU A 13 16.67 10.13 -11.04
C LEU A 13 17.37 9.15 -10.10
N LYS A 14 18.70 9.01 -10.17
CA LYS A 14 19.43 8.07 -9.31
C LYS A 14 19.59 8.60 -7.90
N ASP A 15 20.00 9.86 -7.81
CA ASP A 15 20.30 10.52 -6.53
C ASP A 15 19.14 11.44 -6.08
N ASN A 16 18.05 11.44 -6.84
CA ASN A 16 16.91 12.34 -6.65
C ASN A 16 17.33 13.81 -6.48
N SER A 17 18.27 14.24 -7.32
CA SER A 17 18.77 15.61 -7.35
C SER A 17 18.16 16.38 -8.52
N VAL A 18 18.01 17.69 -8.30
CA VAL A 18 17.67 18.67 -9.34
C VAL A 18 18.75 19.73 -9.30
N GLU A 19 19.18 20.20 -10.45
CA GLU A 19 20.15 21.29 -10.60
C GLU A 19 19.61 22.31 -11.60
N LEU A 20 19.63 23.59 -11.23
CA LEU A 20 19.26 24.69 -12.12
C LEU A 20 20.35 24.89 -13.17
N THR A 21 19.93 25.20 -14.40
CA THR A 21 20.83 25.70 -15.45
C THR A 21 20.99 27.22 -15.31
N GLU A 22 21.95 27.80 -16.04
CA GLU A 22 22.15 29.26 -16.09
C GLU A 22 20.86 29.99 -16.56
N GLU A 23 20.22 29.50 -17.63
CA GLU A 23 18.93 30.03 -18.10
C GLU A 23 17.83 29.94 -17.03
N GLY A 24 17.82 28.86 -16.24
CA GLY A 24 16.88 28.69 -15.13
C GLY A 24 17.14 29.62 -13.95
N ILE A 25 18.40 29.96 -13.67
CA ILE A 25 18.77 30.93 -12.64
C ILE A 25 18.31 32.32 -13.06
N GLU A 26 18.62 32.75 -14.28
CA GLU A 26 18.19 34.05 -14.80
C GLU A 26 16.66 34.20 -14.78
N LEU A 27 15.93 33.16 -15.20
CA LEU A 27 14.47 33.16 -15.15
C LEU A 27 13.95 33.31 -13.71
N ALA A 28 14.54 32.60 -12.76
CA ALA A 28 14.15 32.64 -11.36
C ALA A 28 14.44 34.02 -10.73
N GLU A 29 15.60 34.61 -11.02
CA GLU A 29 16.00 35.93 -10.56
C GLU A 29 15.08 37.03 -11.11
N MET A 30 14.75 36.96 -12.40
CA MET A 30 13.78 37.86 -13.03
C MET A 30 12.38 37.73 -12.41
N ALA A 31 11.92 36.50 -12.16
CA ALA A 31 10.60 36.25 -11.59
C ALA A 31 10.48 36.69 -10.12
N LEU A 32 11.59 36.65 -9.37
CA LEU A 32 11.65 37.02 -7.95
C LEU A 32 12.07 38.48 -7.72
N GLU A 33 12.39 39.22 -8.79
CA GLU A 33 12.94 40.58 -8.75
C GLU A 33 14.21 40.66 -7.87
N ARG A 34 15.11 39.70 -8.07
CA ARG A 34 16.39 39.58 -7.33
C ARG A 34 17.58 39.64 -8.28
N ASN A 35 18.72 40.07 -7.77
CA ASN A 35 19.97 40.14 -8.53
C ASN A 35 20.87 38.90 -8.32
N ASP A 36 20.64 38.14 -7.24
CA ASP A 36 21.37 36.93 -6.92
C ASP A 36 20.43 35.96 -6.18
N LEU A 37 20.18 34.80 -6.77
CA LEU A 37 19.33 33.77 -6.17
C LEU A 37 19.99 33.10 -4.95
N TRP A 38 21.32 33.12 -4.87
CA TRP A 38 22.13 32.40 -3.87
C TRP A 38 22.65 33.31 -2.74
N ASP A 39 22.10 34.51 -2.60
CA ASP A 39 22.42 35.42 -1.49
C ASP A 39 22.17 34.73 -0.13
N GLU A 40 23.18 34.73 0.75
CA GLU A 40 23.07 34.16 2.10
C GLU A 40 22.01 34.87 2.96
N ASN A 41 21.70 36.13 2.64
CA ASN A 41 20.67 36.90 3.32
C ASN A 41 19.25 36.55 2.84
N ASP A 42 19.11 35.83 1.73
CA ASP A 42 17.82 35.54 1.09
C ASP A 42 17.62 34.04 0.81
N PRO A 43 16.67 33.36 1.49
CA PRO A 43 16.50 31.90 1.37
C PRO A 43 15.83 31.43 0.05
N TRP A 44 15.66 32.27 -0.97
CA TRP A 44 14.91 31.94 -2.19
C TRP A 44 15.44 30.75 -2.96
N ALA A 45 16.76 30.62 -3.13
CA ALA A 45 17.36 29.45 -3.79
C ALA A 45 16.81 28.14 -3.24
N ARG A 46 16.78 28.00 -1.91
CA ARG A 46 16.28 26.79 -1.26
C ARG A 46 14.80 26.54 -1.57
N PHE A 47 13.97 27.59 -1.61
CA PHE A 47 12.55 27.44 -1.93
C PHE A 47 12.31 27.03 -3.38
N VAL A 48 13.03 27.63 -4.33
CA VAL A 48 12.96 27.26 -5.75
C VAL A 48 13.39 25.81 -5.95
N MET A 49 14.52 25.42 -5.36
CA MET A 49 15.02 24.05 -5.43
C MET A 49 14.05 23.04 -4.82
N ASN A 50 13.44 23.37 -3.67
CA ASN A 50 12.43 22.52 -3.05
C ASN A 50 11.15 22.42 -3.90
N ALA A 51 10.73 23.51 -4.53
CA ALA A 51 9.56 23.52 -5.43
C ALA A 51 9.80 22.65 -6.67
N LEU A 52 10.99 22.74 -7.28
CA LEU A 52 11.38 21.88 -8.38
C LEU A 52 11.45 20.40 -7.98
N LYS A 53 12.06 20.10 -6.82
CA LYS A 53 12.05 18.75 -6.26
C LYS A 53 10.64 18.24 -6.02
N ALA A 54 9.75 19.07 -5.47
CA ALA A 54 8.35 18.72 -5.26
C ALA A 54 7.65 18.37 -6.59
N LYS A 55 7.85 19.18 -7.63
CA LYS A 55 7.28 18.97 -8.97
C LYS A 55 7.75 17.65 -9.61
N GLU A 56 9.04 17.36 -9.53
CA GLU A 56 9.65 16.22 -10.25
C GLU A 56 9.49 14.89 -9.50
N PHE A 57 9.68 14.88 -8.18
CA PHE A 57 9.75 13.64 -7.41
C PHE A 57 8.45 13.27 -6.70
N TYR A 58 7.54 14.21 -6.45
CA TYR A 58 6.33 13.96 -5.69
C TYR A 58 5.10 14.02 -6.59
N ARG A 59 4.58 12.85 -6.93
CA ARG A 59 3.32 12.70 -7.66
C ARG A 59 2.18 12.40 -6.69
N ARG A 60 1.06 13.08 -6.94
CA ARG A 60 -0.20 12.82 -6.23
C ARG A 60 -0.63 11.38 -6.47
N ASP A 61 -1.23 10.78 -5.44
CA ASP A 61 -1.73 9.40 -5.42
C ASP A 61 -0.65 8.32 -5.51
N VAL A 62 0.63 8.72 -5.48
CA VAL A 62 1.78 7.80 -5.41
C VAL A 62 2.66 8.11 -4.21
N GLN A 63 3.21 9.33 -4.12
CA GLN A 63 4.07 9.73 -3.00
C GLN A 63 3.31 10.50 -1.90
N TYR A 64 2.17 11.10 -2.24
CA TYR A 64 1.35 11.83 -1.27
C TYR A 64 -0.12 11.86 -1.67
N ILE A 65 -1.00 12.08 -0.69
CA ILE A 65 -2.43 12.32 -0.87
C ILE A 65 -2.82 13.65 -0.25
N VAL A 66 -3.86 14.30 -0.77
CA VAL A 66 -4.44 15.51 -0.17
C VAL A 66 -5.76 15.16 0.47
N ARG A 67 -5.89 15.38 1.78
CA ARG A 67 -7.14 15.19 2.54
C ARG A 67 -7.34 16.36 3.49
N ASP A 68 -8.55 16.90 3.53
CA ASP A 68 -8.92 18.03 4.40
C ASP A 68 -7.96 19.23 4.31
N GLY A 69 -7.47 19.52 3.10
CA GLY A 69 -6.51 20.59 2.85
C GLY A 69 -5.07 20.31 3.31
N LYS A 70 -4.77 19.10 3.80
CA LYS A 70 -3.44 18.69 4.24
C LYS A 70 -2.83 17.68 3.26
N ALA A 71 -1.56 17.89 2.92
CA ALA A 71 -0.77 16.91 2.18
C ALA A 71 -0.21 15.87 3.14
N LEU A 72 -0.64 14.62 2.99
CA LEU A 72 -0.16 13.47 3.75
C LEU A 72 0.82 12.71 2.87
N ILE A 73 2.09 12.63 3.29
CA ILE A 73 3.11 11.86 2.58
C ILE A 73 2.82 10.38 2.80
N ILE A 74 2.74 9.62 1.71
CA ILE A 74 2.65 8.17 1.76
C ILE A 74 4.07 7.65 1.98
N ASN A 75 4.37 7.24 3.20
CA ASN A 75 5.55 6.44 3.51
C ASN A 75 5.20 4.92 3.53
N GLU A 76 6.22 4.06 3.47
CA GLU A 76 6.02 2.60 3.63
C GLU A 76 5.37 2.23 4.98
N GLU A 77 5.49 3.11 5.98
CA GLU A 77 4.89 3.01 7.32
C GLU A 77 3.37 3.20 7.37
N TRP A 78 2.68 3.59 6.29
CA TRP A 78 1.20 3.51 6.26
C TRP A 78 0.70 2.06 6.43
N ASN A 79 1.63 1.08 6.49
CA ASN A 79 1.43 -0.30 6.89
C ASN A 79 0.20 -0.90 6.21
N ILE A 80 0.02 -0.55 4.93
CA ILE A 80 -1.05 -1.07 4.12
C ILE A 80 -0.74 -2.56 3.94
N PRO A 81 -1.54 -3.47 4.52
CA PRO A 81 -1.22 -4.89 4.49
C PRO A 81 -1.26 -5.34 3.03
N HIS A 82 -0.14 -5.84 2.53
CA HIS A 82 -0.01 -6.29 1.16
C HIS A 82 0.85 -7.54 1.11
N ASN A 83 0.62 -8.35 0.07
CA ASN A 83 1.42 -9.53 -0.20
C ASN A 83 2.30 -9.28 -1.44
N VAL A 84 3.59 -9.57 -1.34
CA VAL A 84 4.52 -9.48 -2.47
C VAL A 84 4.88 -10.87 -2.96
N LEU A 85 4.72 -11.11 -4.25
CA LEU A 85 4.99 -12.40 -4.89
C LEU A 85 6.25 -12.30 -5.75
N ASN A 86 7.18 -13.24 -5.56
CA ASN A 86 8.55 -13.15 -6.06
C ASN A 86 8.92 -14.24 -7.09
N ALA A 87 7.95 -15.04 -7.54
CA ALA A 87 8.11 -16.02 -8.62
C ALA A 87 9.09 -17.14 -8.30
N ARG A 88 9.32 -17.44 -7.03
CA ARG A 88 10.26 -18.48 -6.63
C ARG A 88 9.57 -19.84 -6.84
N PRO A 89 10.11 -20.75 -7.69
CA PRO A 89 9.43 -22.01 -8.01
C PRO A 89 9.07 -22.85 -6.78
N LYS A 90 9.91 -22.82 -5.74
CA LYS A 90 9.68 -23.50 -4.45
C LYS A 90 8.39 -23.05 -3.74
N TYR A 91 7.92 -21.82 -3.99
CA TYR A 91 6.75 -21.23 -3.32
C TYR A 91 5.53 -21.10 -4.23
N ALA A 92 5.58 -21.61 -5.46
CA ALA A 92 4.52 -21.46 -6.45
C ALA A 92 3.13 -21.86 -5.93
N GLY A 93 3.03 -22.94 -5.14
CA GLY A 93 1.76 -23.37 -4.54
C GLY A 93 1.19 -22.39 -3.51
N LYS A 94 2.04 -21.79 -2.67
CA LYS A 94 1.63 -20.76 -1.70
C LYS A 94 1.28 -19.45 -2.39
N GLU A 95 2.07 -19.07 -3.40
CA GLU A 95 1.81 -17.86 -4.19
C GLU A 95 0.48 -17.99 -4.95
N ALA A 96 0.16 -19.18 -5.49
CA ALA A 96 -1.14 -19.46 -6.11
C ALA A 96 -2.30 -19.31 -5.12
N GLU A 97 -2.14 -19.74 -3.87
CA GLU A 97 -3.18 -19.56 -2.85
C GLU A 97 -3.45 -18.07 -2.54
N ILE A 98 -2.39 -17.26 -2.46
CA ILE A 98 -2.51 -15.81 -2.27
C ILE A 98 -3.18 -15.15 -3.48
N VAL A 99 -2.81 -15.55 -4.70
CA VAL A 99 -3.41 -15.04 -5.95
C VAL A 99 -4.89 -15.39 -6.02
N ALA A 100 -5.27 -16.62 -5.67
CA ALA A 100 -6.68 -17.05 -5.65
C ALA A 100 -7.54 -16.23 -4.67
N GLN A 101 -6.92 -15.64 -3.64
CA GLN A 101 -7.58 -14.74 -2.67
C GLN A 101 -7.41 -13.25 -2.97
N ALA A 102 -6.69 -12.88 -4.02
CA ALA A 102 -6.41 -11.47 -4.34
C ALA A 102 -7.67 -10.67 -4.69
N GLY A 103 -8.79 -11.32 -5.03
CA GLY A 103 -10.06 -10.67 -5.30
C GLY A 103 -10.90 -10.31 -4.05
N GLN A 104 -10.43 -10.63 -2.84
CA GLN A 104 -11.10 -10.23 -1.60
C GLN A 104 -11.08 -8.70 -1.41
N LYS A 105 -12.10 -8.18 -0.74
CA LYS A 105 -12.21 -6.74 -0.49
C LYS A 105 -11.02 -6.27 0.35
N TYR A 106 -10.37 -5.19 -0.09
CA TYR A 106 -9.18 -4.59 0.52
C TYR A 106 -7.89 -5.42 0.42
N ALA A 107 -7.89 -6.56 -0.29
CA ALA A 107 -6.67 -7.31 -0.53
C ALA A 107 -5.79 -6.58 -1.56
N ILE A 108 -4.50 -6.43 -1.23
CA ILE A 108 -3.50 -5.87 -2.15
C ILE A 108 -2.41 -6.93 -2.34
N THR A 109 -2.26 -7.36 -3.59
CA THR A 109 -1.25 -8.34 -3.99
C THR A 109 -0.39 -7.75 -5.10
N ILE A 110 0.91 -7.66 -4.84
CA ILE A 110 1.91 -7.14 -5.77
C ILE A 110 2.63 -8.35 -6.37
N SER A 111 2.41 -8.59 -7.66
CA SER A 111 3.04 -9.70 -8.39
C SER A 111 4.23 -9.19 -9.20
N THR A 112 5.38 -9.85 -9.08
CA THR A 112 6.51 -9.59 -9.97
C THR A 112 6.42 -10.44 -11.23
N ASN A 113 6.61 -9.82 -12.40
CA ASN A 113 6.60 -10.45 -13.71
C ASN A 113 5.28 -11.17 -14.04
N MET A 114 5.12 -12.43 -13.65
CA MET A 114 4.00 -13.29 -14.05
C MET A 114 3.64 -14.34 -12.99
N VAL A 115 3.84 -14.03 -11.70
CA VAL A 115 3.40 -14.94 -10.62
C VAL A 115 1.89 -15.04 -10.59
N GLY A 116 1.38 -16.26 -10.44
CA GLY A 116 -0.05 -16.55 -10.43
C GLY A 116 -0.60 -16.93 -11.80
N ARG A 117 0.24 -17.05 -12.83
CA ARG A 117 -0.19 -17.58 -14.13
C ARG A 117 -0.82 -18.97 -13.95
N GLY A 118 -2.05 -19.12 -14.46
CA GLY A 118 -2.83 -20.35 -14.30
C GLY A 118 -3.63 -20.43 -12.99
N THR A 119 -3.69 -19.35 -12.21
CA THR A 119 -4.57 -19.20 -11.04
C THR A 119 -5.57 -18.09 -11.30
N ASP A 120 -6.87 -18.41 -11.23
CA ASP A 120 -7.94 -17.43 -11.43
C ASP A 120 -8.13 -16.52 -10.22
N ILE A 121 -8.30 -15.22 -10.46
CA ILE A 121 -8.64 -14.23 -9.43
C ILE A 121 -10.16 -13.99 -9.48
N ILE A 122 -10.88 -14.54 -8.51
CA ILE A 122 -12.33 -14.41 -8.40
C ILE A 122 -12.64 -13.19 -7.50
N LEU A 123 -13.47 -12.26 -8.00
CA LEU A 123 -13.93 -11.14 -7.20
C LEU A 123 -14.74 -11.65 -5.98
N GLY A 124 -14.37 -11.18 -4.80
CA GLY A 124 -14.89 -11.70 -3.52
C GLY A 124 -14.02 -12.79 -2.88
N GLY A 125 -12.98 -13.27 -3.56
CA GLY A 125 -12.10 -14.34 -3.08
C GLY A 125 -12.60 -15.74 -3.45
N ASN A 126 -11.76 -16.75 -3.19
CA ASN A 126 -12.10 -18.14 -3.50
C ASN A 126 -12.78 -18.81 -2.28
N PRO A 127 -14.09 -19.16 -2.35
CA PRO A 127 -14.84 -19.68 -1.21
C PRO A 127 -14.33 -21.06 -0.74
N LYS A 128 -13.72 -21.86 -1.62
CA LYS A 128 -13.20 -23.20 -1.26
C LYS A 128 -11.99 -23.12 -0.34
N VAL A 129 -11.16 -22.10 -0.53
CA VAL A 129 -9.95 -21.87 0.25
C VAL A 129 -10.30 -21.20 1.58
N GLU A 130 -11.27 -20.27 1.58
CA GLU A 130 -11.76 -19.62 2.80
C GLU A 130 -12.46 -20.61 3.76
N GLY A 131 -13.29 -21.52 3.22
CA GLY A 131 -13.93 -22.58 4.01
C GLY A 131 -12.94 -23.52 4.71
N ARG A 132 -11.73 -23.70 4.15
CA ARG A 132 -10.67 -24.49 4.82
C ARG A 132 -10.11 -23.79 6.04
N LEU A 133 -9.89 -22.47 5.99
CA LEU A 133 -9.44 -21.69 7.15
C LEU A 133 -10.49 -21.68 8.26
N LEU A 134 -11.77 -21.47 7.91
CA LEU A 134 -12.89 -21.61 8.84
C LEU A 134 -12.88 -23.01 9.50
N SER A 135 -12.80 -24.07 8.69
CA SER A 135 -12.77 -25.45 9.19
C SER A 135 -11.54 -25.75 10.07
N ALA A 136 -10.38 -25.16 9.76
CA ALA A 136 -9.13 -25.33 10.50
C ALA A 136 -9.15 -24.56 11.84
N LEU A 137 -9.78 -23.39 11.87
CA LEU A 137 -9.99 -22.62 13.10
C LEU A 137 -11.02 -23.28 14.03
N THR A 138 -12.01 -23.99 13.49
CA THR A 138 -12.97 -24.79 14.28
C THR A 138 -12.48 -26.19 14.68
N ARG A 139 -11.31 -26.63 14.19
CA ARG A 139 -10.77 -27.98 14.43
C ARG A 139 -10.17 -28.20 15.82
N GLU A 140 -10.07 -27.17 16.66
CA GLU A 140 -9.75 -27.31 18.09
C GLU A 140 -10.99 -27.53 18.99
N ALA A 141 -12.16 -27.84 18.42
CA ALA A 141 -13.26 -28.42 19.19
C ALA A 141 -13.44 -29.90 18.77
N PRO A 142 -13.53 -30.84 19.73
CA PRO A 142 -13.53 -32.27 19.44
C PRO A 142 -14.75 -32.66 18.62
N ASN A 143 -14.60 -33.72 17.83
CA ASN A 143 -15.65 -34.36 17.02
C ASN A 143 -17.01 -34.34 17.73
N VAL A 144 -17.98 -33.65 17.15
CA VAL A 144 -19.39 -33.87 17.43
C VAL A 144 -20.02 -34.30 16.11
N GLU A 145 -20.44 -35.56 16.06
CA GLU A 145 -21.26 -36.11 14.99
C GLU A 145 -22.52 -35.25 14.84
N VAL A 146 -22.77 -34.80 13.62
CA VAL A 146 -23.86 -33.88 13.31
C VAL A 146 -25.09 -34.70 12.95
N ASP A 147 -25.89 -35.04 13.95
CA ASP A 147 -27.31 -35.29 13.74
C ASP A 147 -28.05 -33.97 13.98
N GLY A 148 -28.78 -33.55 12.95
CA GLY A 148 -29.28 -32.20 12.80
C GLY A 148 -30.22 -31.78 13.92
N GLU A 149 -29.90 -30.67 14.59
CA GLU A 149 -30.85 -29.67 15.04
C GLU A 149 -30.12 -28.42 15.57
N ALA A 150 -30.81 -27.29 15.53
CA ALA A 150 -30.29 -25.92 15.58
C ALA A 150 -29.34 -25.61 16.75
N ILE A 151 -28.18 -25.01 16.44
CA ILE A 151 -27.16 -24.61 17.42
C ILE A 151 -27.70 -23.45 18.29
N SER A 152 -28.05 -23.78 19.52
CA SER A 152 -28.58 -22.85 20.53
C SER A 152 -27.52 -21.86 21.03
N GLN A 153 -27.95 -20.61 21.27
CA GLN A 153 -27.18 -19.42 21.70
C GLN A 153 -26.26 -19.62 22.93
N LYS A 154 -26.36 -20.75 23.63
CA LYS A 154 -25.63 -21.07 24.86
C LYS A 154 -24.14 -21.41 24.66
N VAL A 155 -23.72 -21.77 23.43
CA VAL A 155 -22.32 -22.11 23.12
C VAL A 155 -21.48 -20.86 22.83
N LEU A 156 -22.11 -19.79 22.34
CA LEU A 156 -21.43 -18.53 21.96
C LEU A 156 -20.84 -17.78 23.16
N SER A 157 -21.41 -17.92 24.36
CA SER A 157 -20.99 -17.17 25.55
C SER A 157 -19.70 -17.69 26.20
N LYS A 158 -19.17 -18.84 25.78
CA LYS A 158 -17.95 -19.46 26.37
C LYS A 158 -16.68 -19.24 25.56
N ILE A 159 -16.76 -18.64 24.38
CA ILE A 159 -15.59 -18.44 23.52
C ILE A 159 -14.77 -17.25 24.04
N LYS A 160 -13.59 -17.53 24.57
CA LYS A 160 -12.63 -16.53 25.04
C LYS A 160 -11.80 -16.04 23.85
N VAL A 161 -12.28 -14.99 23.20
CA VAL A 161 -11.65 -14.43 22.00
C VAL A 161 -10.48 -13.52 22.40
N GLY A 162 -9.29 -13.77 21.86
CA GLY A 162 -8.06 -13.01 22.15
C GLY A 162 -8.06 -11.57 21.63
N SER A 163 -7.02 -10.78 21.96
CA SER A 163 -6.96 -9.32 21.71
C SER A 163 -6.59 -8.91 20.27
N SER A 164 -6.44 -9.84 19.33
CA SER A 164 -6.10 -9.50 17.95
C SER A 164 -7.29 -8.88 17.20
N SER A 165 -7.00 -7.98 16.27
CA SER A 165 -8.01 -7.24 15.49
C SER A 165 -8.97 -8.18 14.73
N SER A 166 -8.45 -9.31 14.24
CA SER A 166 -9.22 -10.38 13.59
C SER A 166 -10.13 -11.14 14.56
N ALA A 167 -9.69 -11.32 15.81
CA ALA A 167 -10.49 -11.96 16.85
C ALA A 167 -11.64 -11.05 17.29
N LEU A 168 -11.41 -9.74 17.43
CA LEU A 168 -12.46 -8.75 17.70
C LEU A 168 -13.52 -8.68 16.58
N LEU A 169 -13.11 -8.77 15.32
CA LEU A 169 -14.04 -8.82 14.18
C LEU A 169 -14.91 -10.08 14.18
N ALA A 170 -14.32 -11.24 14.47
CA ALA A 170 -15.08 -12.49 14.60
C ALA A 170 -16.08 -12.43 15.77
N LYS A 171 -15.69 -11.82 16.90
CA LYS A 171 -16.58 -11.61 18.05
C LYS A 171 -17.73 -10.65 17.73
N ALA A 172 -17.45 -9.55 17.03
CA ALA A 172 -18.45 -8.57 16.62
C ALA A 172 -19.46 -9.16 15.62
N ALA A 173 -19.00 -9.99 14.68
CA ALA A 173 -19.87 -10.69 13.73
C ALA A 173 -20.78 -11.74 14.41
N LEU A 174 -20.29 -12.38 15.48
CA LEU A 174 -21.07 -13.35 16.27
C LEU A 174 -22.06 -12.69 17.25
N MET A 175 -21.90 -11.40 17.57
CA MET A 175 -22.73 -10.65 18.53
C MET A 175 -23.71 -9.65 17.86
N GLY A 176 -24.05 -9.81 16.58
CA GLY A 176 -24.87 -8.85 15.84
C GLY A 176 -26.20 -8.48 16.54
N TRP A 177 -26.33 -7.17 16.86
CA TRP A 177 -27.47 -6.37 17.36
C TRP A 177 -28.21 -6.83 18.61
#